data_AF-G9EP32-F1
#
_entry.id   AF-G9EP32-F1
#
_cell.length_a   1.000
_cell.length_b   1.000
_cell.length_c   1.000
_cell.angle_alpha   90.00
_cell.angle_beta   90.00
_cell.angle_gamma   90.00
#
_symmetry.space_group_name_H-M   'P 1'
#
loop_
_entity.id
_entity.type
_entity.pdbx_description
1 polymer ?
#
loop_
_entity_poly.entity_id
_entity_poly.type
_entity_poly.pdbx_seq_one_letter_code
_entity_poly.pdbx_strand_id
1 'polypeptide(L)'
;MNEKAILVANKTINQIVAEIKALKGTDVTSLDLGWNILWKKSTPELTAMIGAVEGTGITHINLEGNGFEKKSTEELITLFGALKKTGVTHLNLSLNGFKNKLAEELQAIFTAIPKNVTSVSFYYSELEAMDESQLLTIRNRFDQPDSIILYNAQDIKLEPSLQTNDAKAYHTLGFKTSAPTLQTNDANAYHRLDFKASVPTSSNERNISMMVLGGFIAAAGIAAVAIAFAVLNATTFGVAGLGSVDISHRQP
;
A
#
# COMPACT_ATOMS: atom_id res chain seq x y z
N MET A 1 -8.82 -15.39 -4.24
CA MET A 1 -8.06 -14.97 -5.45
C MET A 1 -6.85 -15.89 -5.55
N ASN A 2 -6.46 -16.31 -6.74
CA ASN A 2 -5.27 -17.18 -6.90
C ASN A 2 -4.04 -16.29 -7.05
N GLU A 3 -3.12 -16.37 -6.10
CA GLU A 3 -2.02 -15.42 -5.97
C GLU A 3 -0.64 -16.07 -6.09
N LYS A 4 0.28 -15.31 -6.70
CA LYS A 4 1.71 -15.63 -6.73
C LYS A 4 2.50 -14.45 -6.16
N ALA A 5 3.09 -14.64 -4.98
CA ALA A 5 4.15 -13.75 -4.50
C ALA A 5 5.47 -14.02 -5.25
N ILE A 6 6.19 -12.96 -5.62
CA ILE A 6 7.56 -13.04 -6.14
C ILE A 6 8.47 -12.14 -5.32
N LEU A 7 9.29 -12.76 -4.48
CA LEU A 7 10.43 -12.09 -3.85
C LEU A 7 11.48 -11.76 -4.92
N VAL A 8 11.82 -10.47 -5.02
CA VAL A 8 12.78 -9.85 -5.94
C VAL A 8 14.19 -9.84 -5.34
N ALA A 9 14.30 -9.91 -4.01
CA ALA A 9 15.57 -10.04 -3.30
C ALA A 9 16.39 -11.22 -3.85
N ASN A 10 17.66 -10.99 -4.13
CA ASN A 10 18.62 -11.96 -4.67
C ASN A 10 18.29 -12.56 -6.05
N LYS A 11 17.34 -11.98 -6.81
CA LYS A 11 17.05 -12.38 -8.20
C LYS A 11 17.53 -11.34 -9.21
N THR A 12 18.08 -11.83 -10.31
CA THR A 12 18.31 -11.04 -11.52
C THR A 12 16.98 -10.67 -12.18
N ILE A 13 16.95 -9.58 -12.95
CA ILE A 13 15.78 -9.19 -13.73
C ILE A 13 15.28 -10.31 -14.65
N ASN A 14 16.20 -11.07 -15.27
CA ASN A 14 15.84 -12.16 -16.17
C ASN A 14 15.11 -13.32 -15.45
N GLN A 15 15.51 -13.63 -14.21
CA GLN A 15 14.81 -14.64 -13.40
C GLN A 15 13.39 -14.18 -13.05
N ILE A 16 13.23 -12.92 -12.62
CA ILE A 16 11.92 -12.35 -12.27
C ILE A 16 10.99 -12.33 -13.49
N VAL A 17 11.49 -11.86 -14.64
CA VAL A 17 10.75 -11.83 -15.91
C VAL A 17 10.37 -13.24 -16.38
N ALA A 18 11.24 -14.24 -16.19
CA ALA A 18 10.93 -15.63 -16.52
C ALA A 18 9.84 -16.21 -15.59
N GLU A 19 9.91 -15.94 -14.28
CA GLU A 19 8.90 -16.37 -13.31
C GLU A 19 7.52 -15.75 -13.58
N ILE A 20 7.44 -14.45 -13.91
CA ILE A 20 6.17 -13.80 -14.27
C ILE A 20 5.61 -14.40 -15.57
N LYS A 21 6.46 -14.59 -16.60
CA LYS A 21 6.02 -15.20 -17.88
C LYS A 21 5.55 -16.64 -17.73
N ALA A 22 6.11 -17.39 -16.79
CA ALA A 22 5.68 -18.76 -16.49
C ALA A 22 4.26 -18.85 -15.92
N LEU A 23 3.64 -17.73 -15.48
CA LEU A 23 2.24 -17.68 -15.08
C LEU A 23 1.26 -17.69 -16.26
N LYS A 24 1.75 -17.55 -17.50
CA LYS A 24 0.90 -17.61 -18.70
C LYS A 24 0.28 -19.00 -18.86
N GLY A 25 -1.06 -19.04 -18.89
CA GLY A 25 -1.82 -20.30 -18.97
C GLY A 25 -2.05 -20.99 -17.61
N THR A 26 -1.59 -20.40 -16.51
CA THR A 26 -1.98 -20.82 -15.15
C THR A 26 -3.31 -20.18 -14.74
N ASP A 27 -3.86 -20.63 -13.61
CA ASP A 27 -5.04 -20.07 -12.95
C ASP A 27 -4.72 -18.91 -11.99
N VAL A 28 -3.46 -18.44 -11.95
CA VAL A 28 -3.03 -17.30 -11.14
C VAL A 28 -3.58 -15.99 -11.72
N THR A 29 -4.21 -15.19 -10.86
CA THR A 29 -4.89 -13.93 -11.19
C THR A 29 -4.37 -12.72 -10.42
N SER A 30 -3.63 -12.94 -9.32
CA SER A 30 -2.89 -11.91 -8.56
C SER A 30 -1.39 -12.16 -8.59
N LEU A 31 -0.63 -11.08 -8.80
CA LEU A 31 0.82 -11.06 -8.68
C LEU A 31 1.20 -10.16 -7.49
N ASP A 32 1.75 -10.75 -6.45
CA ASP A 32 2.24 -10.02 -5.30
C ASP A 32 3.73 -9.65 -5.45
N LEU A 33 3.98 -8.34 -5.55
CA LEU A 33 5.29 -7.70 -5.56
C LEU A 33 5.44 -6.74 -4.37
N GLY A 34 4.60 -6.85 -3.34
CA GLY A 34 4.68 -6.05 -2.13
C GLY A 34 6.04 -6.17 -1.43
N TRP A 35 6.45 -5.11 -0.72
CA TRP A 35 7.62 -5.09 0.16
C TRP A 35 8.97 -5.47 -0.49
N ASN A 36 9.09 -5.32 -1.81
CA ASN A 36 10.26 -5.72 -2.59
C ASN A 36 11.30 -4.60 -2.79
N ILE A 37 11.11 -3.43 -2.16
CA ILE A 37 12.02 -2.27 -2.24
C ILE A 37 12.23 -1.83 -3.71
N LEU A 38 11.17 -1.88 -4.53
CA LEU A 38 11.23 -1.65 -5.97
C LEU A 38 11.71 -0.24 -6.37
N TRP A 39 11.68 0.74 -5.46
CA TRP A 39 12.34 2.04 -5.68
C TRP A 39 13.85 1.94 -5.95
N LYS A 40 14.53 0.84 -5.57
CA LYS A 40 15.95 0.62 -5.91
C LYS A 40 16.17 0.04 -7.31
N LYS A 41 15.12 -0.40 -8.00
CA LYS A 41 15.22 -0.96 -9.35
C LYS A 41 15.22 0.15 -10.40
N SER A 42 16.07 -0.03 -11.42
CA SER A 42 16.12 0.89 -12.56
C SER A 42 14.81 0.86 -13.35
N THR A 43 14.46 1.96 -14.02
CA THR A 43 13.23 2.03 -14.83
C THR A 43 13.16 0.96 -15.94
N PRO A 44 14.26 0.59 -16.64
CA PRO A 44 14.26 -0.56 -17.54
C PRO A 44 13.96 -1.91 -16.86
N GLU A 45 14.46 -2.15 -15.64
CA GLU A 45 14.10 -3.37 -14.89
C GLU A 45 12.61 -3.37 -14.51
N LEU A 46 12.10 -2.26 -13.97
CA LEU A 46 10.71 -2.13 -13.56
C LEU A 46 9.73 -2.30 -14.73
N THR A 47 10.02 -1.67 -15.86
CA THR A 47 9.20 -1.82 -17.08
C THR A 47 9.31 -3.22 -17.68
N ALA A 48 10.46 -3.89 -17.58
CA ALA A 48 10.59 -5.29 -17.97
C ALA A 48 9.78 -6.23 -17.06
N MET A 49 9.74 -5.98 -15.74
CA MET A 49 8.89 -6.72 -14.80
C MET A 49 7.40 -6.57 -15.12
N ILE A 50 6.91 -5.33 -15.27
CA ILE A 50 5.50 -5.07 -15.59
C ILE A 50 5.14 -5.58 -16.99
N GLY A 51 6.02 -5.38 -17.99
CA GLY A 51 5.83 -5.90 -19.34
C GLY A 51 5.80 -7.43 -19.42
N ALA A 52 6.42 -8.14 -18.48
CA ALA A 52 6.35 -9.60 -18.40
C ALA A 52 4.93 -10.13 -18.09
N VAL A 53 4.04 -9.28 -17.57
CA VAL A 53 2.64 -9.60 -17.28
C VAL A 53 1.77 -9.64 -18.56
N GLU A 54 2.25 -9.08 -19.69
CA GLU A 54 1.53 -9.08 -20.97
C GLU A 54 1.19 -10.51 -21.44
N GLY A 55 -0.11 -10.77 -21.64
CA GLY A 55 -0.62 -12.08 -22.06
C GLY A 55 -0.66 -13.17 -20.98
N THR A 56 -0.49 -12.83 -19.69
CA THR A 56 -0.82 -13.69 -18.54
C THR A 56 -2.30 -13.54 -18.14
N GLY A 57 -2.75 -14.34 -17.17
CA GLY A 57 -4.09 -14.20 -16.55
C GLY A 57 -4.17 -13.17 -15.40
N ILE A 58 -3.09 -12.43 -15.13
CA ILE A 58 -3.00 -11.50 -14.00
C ILE A 58 -3.88 -10.27 -14.24
N THR A 59 -4.76 -10.03 -13.27
CA THR A 59 -5.69 -8.89 -13.22
C THR A 59 -5.41 -7.97 -12.03
N HIS A 60 -4.72 -8.48 -11.00
CA HIS A 60 -4.37 -7.73 -9.78
C HIS A 60 -2.85 -7.74 -9.59
N ILE A 61 -2.26 -6.59 -9.28
CA ILE A 61 -0.86 -6.52 -8.83
C ILE A 61 -0.80 -5.83 -7.47
N ASN A 62 -0.19 -6.49 -6.48
CA ASN A 62 0.18 -5.83 -5.24
C ASN A 62 1.53 -5.14 -5.40
N LEU A 63 1.57 -3.82 -5.20
CA LEU A 63 2.80 -3.01 -5.20
C LEU A 63 3.04 -2.35 -3.83
N GLU A 64 2.39 -2.81 -2.76
CA GLU A 64 2.49 -2.23 -1.42
C GLU A 64 3.93 -2.10 -0.91
N GLY A 65 4.23 -1.06 -0.12
CA GLY A 65 5.49 -1.00 0.64
C GLY A 65 6.76 -0.90 -0.21
N ASN A 66 6.66 -0.38 -1.44
CA ASN A 66 7.76 -0.36 -2.40
C ASN A 66 8.54 0.96 -2.50
N GLY A 67 8.18 1.95 -1.68
CA GLY A 67 8.94 3.19 -1.50
C GLY A 67 8.96 4.12 -2.72
N PHE A 68 7.91 4.08 -3.55
CA PHE A 68 7.85 4.84 -4.80
C PHE A 68 7.91 6.36 -4.64
N GLU A 69 7.76 6.93 -3.44
CA GLU A 69 8.06 8.35 -3.19
C GLU A 69 9.48 8.75 -3.58
N LYS A 70 10.42 7.79 -3.55
CA LYS A 70 11.84 7.98 -3.90
C LYS A 70 12.13 7.96 -5.40
N LYS A 71 11.16 7.61 -6.26
CA LYS A 71 11.30 7.67 -7.72
C LYS A 71 10.93 9.05 -8.25
N SER A 72 11.56 9.45 -9.35
CA SER A 72 11.15 10.64 -10.10
C SER A 72 9.74 10.45 -10.67
N THR A 73 9.07 11.56 -10.98
CA THR A 73 7.74 11.53 -11.57
C THR A 73 7.77 10.90 -12.98
N GLU A 74 8.82 11.14 -13.76
CA GLU A 74 9.05 10.54 -15.08
C GLU A 74 9.27 9.02 -15.00
N GLU A 75 9.99 8.54 -13.99
CA GLU A 75 10.19 7.10 -13.75
C GLU A 75 8.87 6.39 -13.44
N LEU A 76 8.00 7.02 -12.63
CA LEU A 76 6.69 6.46 -12.26
C LEU A 76 5.67 6.54 -13.40
N ILE A 77 5.67 7.62 -14.19
CA ILE A 77 4.89 7.71 -15.43
C ILE A 77 5.28 6.56 -16.37
N THR A 78 6.58 6.29 -16.51
CA THR A 78 7.11 5.21 -17.36
C THR A 78 6.73 3.82 -16.82
N LEU A 79 6.82 3.61 -15.50
CA LEU A 79 6.39 2.38 -14.82
C LEU A 79 4.89 2.10 -15.04
N PHE A 80 4.02 3.07 -14.71
CA PHE A 80 2.57 2.86 -14.80
C PHE A 80 2.08 2.79 -16.25
N GLY A 81 2.70 3.54 -17.17
CA GLY A 81 2.41 3.44 -18.60
C GLY A 81 2.65 2.05 -19.20
N ALA A 82 3.56 1.25 -18.63
CA ALA A 82 3.82 -0.13 -19.07
C ALA A 82 2.63 -1.07 -18.86
N LEU A 83 1.69 -0.75 -17.96
CA LEU A 83 0.48 -1.55 -17.72
C LEU A 83 -0.51 -1.54 -18.91
N LYS A 84 -0.33 -0.65 -19.90
CA LYS A 84 -1.29 -0.40 -21.00
C LYS A 84 -1.56 -1.62 -21.88
N LYS A 85 -0.64 -2.59 -21.93
CA LYS A 85 -0.79 -3.85 -22.69
C LYS A 85 -1.17 -5.06 -21.83
N THR A 86 -1.27 -4.88 -20.52
CA THR A 86 -1.54 -5.96 -19.57
C THR A 86 -3.04 -6.14 -19.34
N GLY A 87 -3.43 -7.31 -18.82
CA GLY A 87 -4.81 -7.55 -18.34
C GLY A 87 -5.11 -6.95 -16.96
N VAL A 88 -4.20 -6.14 -16.40
CA VAL A 88 -4.32 -5.62 -15.03
C VAL A 88 -5.45 -4.61 -14.92
N THR A 89 -6.36 -4.88 -14.00
CA THR A 89 -7.51 -4.03 -13.65
C THR A 89 -7.36 -3.38 -12.27
N HIS A 90 -6.55 -3.96 -11.38
CA HIS A 90 -6.36 -3.47 -10.01
C HIS A 90 -4.88 -3.34 -9.61
N LEU A 91 -4.54 -2.28 -8.87
CA LEU A 91 -3.24 -2.11 -8.21
C LEU A 91 -3.42 -1.80 -6.71
N ASN A 92 -2.76 -2.55 -5.83
CA ASN A 92 -2.55 -2.07 -4.46
C ASN A 92 -1.33 -1.13 -4.45
N LEU A 93 -1.57 0.13 -4.10
CA LEU A 93 -0.57 1.21 -4.10
C LEU A 93 -0.20 1.67 -2.68
N SER A 94 -0.74 1.02 -1.65
CA SER A 94 -0.50 1.31 -0.23
C SER A 94 0.99 1.39 0.14
N LEU A 95 1.31 2.17 1.17
CA LEU A 95 2.63 2.31 1.79
C LEU A 95 3.77 2.66 0.81
N ASN A 96 3.45 3.42 -0.24
CA ASN A 96 4.39 3.94 -1.23
C ASN A 96 4.70 5.44 -1.06
N GLY A 97 4.33 6.02 0.09
CA GLY A 97 4.74 7.37 0.48
C GLY A 97 4.19 8.50 -0.40
N PHE A 98 3.17 8.25 -1.22
CA PHE A 98 2.64 9.20 -2.22
C PHE A 98 2.25 10.56 -1.64
N LYS A 99 1.85 10.65 -0.37
CA LYS A 99 1.60 11.92 0.33
C LYS A 99 2.80 12.89 0.37
N ASN A 100 4.02 12.38 0.13
CA ASN A 100 5.25 13.18 0.09
C ASN A 100 5.51 13.81 -1.30
N LYS A 101 4.66 13.56 -2.30
CA LYS A 101 4.74 14.16 -3.64
C LYS A 101 3.76 15.33 -3.77
N LEU A 102 4.11 16.30 -4.62
CA LEU A 102 3.24 17.44 -4.91
C LEU A 102 1.99 17.00 -5.69
N ALA A 103 0.92 17.79 -5.63
CA ALA A 103 -0.32 17.47 -6.34
C ALA A 103 -0.12 17.43 -7.86
N GLU A 104 0.75 18.27 -8.43
CA GLU A 104 1.06 18.27 -9.87
C GLU A 104 1.79 16.98 -10.28
N GLU A 105 2.70 16.48 -9.43
CA GLU A 105 3.35 15.18 -9.62
C GLU A 105 2.35 14.03 -9.58
N LEU A 106 1.50 13.99 -8.54
CA LEU A 106 0.48 12.95 -8.38
C LEU A 106 -0.52 12.96 -9.54
N GLN A 107 -0.95 14.14 -10.02
CA GLN A 107 -1.80 14.27 -11.19
C GLN A 107 -1.14 13.64 -12.42
N ALA A 108 0.15 13.89 -12.66
CA ALA A 108 0.87 13.28 -13.79
C ALA A 108 1.01 11.76 -13.63
N ILE A 109 1.37 11.28 -12.43
CA ILE A 109 1.55 9.87 -12.08
C ILE A 109 0.24 9.08 -12.24
N PHE A 110 -0.86 9.54 -11.64
CA PHE A 110 -2.16 8.85 -11.73
C PHE A 110 -2.76 8.95 -13.14
N THR A 111 -2.49 10.02 -13.89
CA THR A 111 -2.89 10.10 -15.31
C THR A 111 -2.18 9.06 -16.18
N ALA A 112 -0.93 8.70 -15.85
CA ALA A 112 -0.18 7.66 -16.55
C ALA A 112 -0.71 6.24 -16.30
N ILE A 113 -1.47 6.00 -15.22
CA ILE A 113 -2.14 4.72 -14.98
C ILE A 113 -3.24 4.51 -16.05
N PRO A 114 -3.08 3.54 -16.97
CA PRO A 114 -3.94 3.40 -18.14
C PRO A 114 -5.35 2.94 -17.78
N LYS A 115 -6.32 3.24 -18.64
CA LYS A 115 -7.76 3.07 -18.36
C LYS A 115 -8.21 1.62 -18.16
N ASN A 116 -7.40 0.62 -18.51
CA ASN A 116 -7.66 -0.78 -18.13
C ASN A 116 -7.55 -1.01 -16.62
N VAL A 117 -6.71 -0.25 -15.91
CA VAL A 117 -6.71 -0.22 -14.44
C VAL A 117 -7.90 0.62 -13.98
N THR A 118 -8.92 -0.08 -13.51
CA THR A 118 -10.20 0.47 -13.08
C THR A 118 -10.24 0.79 -11.59
N SER A 119 -9.43 0.12 -10.77
CA SER A 119 -9.37 0.39 -9.32
C SER A 119 -7.95 0.38 -8.73
N VAL A 120 -7.79 1.10 -7.62
CA VAL A 120 -6.56 1.09 -6.80
C VAL A 120 -6.89 0.97 -5.32
N SER A 121 -5.94 0.53 -4.50
CA SER A 121 -6.09 0.52 -3.04
C SER A 121 -4.99 1.23 -2.25
N PHE A 122 -5.39 1.73 -1.08
CA PHE A 122 -4.60 2.45 -0.09
C PHE A 122 -5.07 2.10 1.33
N TYR A 123 -4.24 2.31 2.35
CA TYR A 123 -4.77 2.45 3.72
C TYR A 123 -5.51 3.79 3.88
N TYR A 124 -6.62 3.79 4.61
CA TYR A 124 -7.40 5.00 4.91
C TYR A 124 -6.51 6.12 5.50
N SER A 125 -5.61 5.77 6.43
CA SER A 125 -4.70 6.70 7.11
C SER A 125 -3.63 7.31 6.20
N GLU A 126 -3.34 6.72 5.02
CA GLU A 126 -2.45 7.34 4.04
C GLU A 126 -3.14 8.48 3.29
N LEU A 127 -4.41 8.28 2.94
CA LEU A 127 -5.23 9.29 2.25
C LEU A 127 -5.73 10.36 3.22
N GLU A 128 -6.05 10.02 4.46
CA GLU A 128 -6.35 11.00 5.52
C GLU A 128 -5.16 11.94 5.81
N ALA A 129 -3.93 11.49 5.54
CA ALA A 129 -2.72 12.29 5.67
C ALA A 129 -2.35 13.10 4.41
N MET A 130 -3.18 13.05 3.35
CA MET A 130 -3.03 13.88 2.16
C MET A 130 -3.83 15.18 2.27
N ASP A 131 -3.38 16.23 1.59
CA ASP A 131 -4.18 17.44 1.42
C ASP A 131 -5.27 17.26 0.33
N GLU A 132 -6.24 18.18 0.32
CA GLU A 132 -7.40 18.12 -0.58
C GLU A 132 -7.02 18.20 -2.07
N SER A 133 -5.91 18.86 -2.41
CA SER A 133 -5.41 18.95 -3.78
C SER A 133 -4.77 17.63 -4.24
N GLN A 134 -4.02 16.95 -3.36
CA GLN A 134 -3.51 15.61 -3.60
C GLN A 134 -4.67 14.60 -3.75
N LEU A 135 -5.66 14.62 -2.85
CA LEU A 135 -6.85 13.75 -2.93
C LEU A 135 -7.64 13.98 -4.22
N LEU A 136 -7.73 15.23 -4.69
CA LEU A 136 -8.41 15.55 -5.95
C LEU A 136 -7.78 14.86 -7.16
N THR A 137 -6.46 14.69 -7.19
CA THR A 137 -5.78 13.95 -8.28
C THR A 137 -6.23 12.49 -8.38
N ILE A 138 -6.39 11.84 -7.22
CA ILE A 138 -6.87 10.45 -7.11
C ILE A 138 -8.33 10.37 -7.55
N ARG A 139 -9.19 11.24 -7.00
CA ARG A 139 -10.62 11.33 -7.34
C ARG A 139 -10.85 11.60 -8.83
N ASN A 140 -10.03 12.44 -9.46
CA ASN A 140 -10.10 12.74 -10.90
C ASN A 140 -9.75 11.54 -11.78
N ARG A 141 -8.85 10.65 -11.32
CA ARG A 141 -8.49 9.43 -12.07
C ARG A 141 -9.44 8.27 -11.79
N PHE A 142 -9.90 8.15 -10.56
CA PHE A 142 -10.72 7.05 -10.03
C PHE A 142 -12.02 7.63 -9.45
N ASP A 143 -12.92 8.02 -10.35
CA ASP A 143 -14.12 8.78 -10.05
C ASP A 143 -15.39 7.90 -9.92
N GLN A 144 -15.28 6.59 -10.18
CA GLN A 144 -16.39 5.65 -10.12
C GLN A 144 -16.55 5.08 -8.71
N PRO A 145 -17.76 4.67 -8.29
CA PRO A 145 -17.92 3.79 -7.14
C PRO A 145 -16.98 2.58 -7.25
N ASP A 146 -16.43 2.16 -6.12
CA ASP A 146 -15.60 0.96 -5.98
C ASP A 146 -14.25 1.00 -6.76
N SER A 147 -13.93 2.12 -7.44
CA SER A 147 -12.61 2.37 -8.05
C SER A 147 -11.51 2.71 -7.04
N ILE A 148 -11.89 3.00 -5.79
CA ILE A 148 -10.97 3.13 -4.65
C ILE A 148 -11.34 2.08 -3.62
N ILE A 149 -10.36 1.30 -3.18
CA ILE A 149 -10.49 0.30 -2.11
C ILE A 149 -9.65 0.77 -0.93
N LEU A 150 -10.28 0.94 0.24
CA LEU A 150 -9.60 1.39 1.44
C LEU A 150 -9.42 0.23 2.43
N TYR A 151 -8.25 0.17 3.06
CA TYR A 151 -7.96 -0.74 4.18
C TYR A 151 -7.80 0.05 5.48
N ASN A 152 -8.21 -0.53 6.61
CA ASN A 152 -7.94 0.03 7.93
C ASN A 152 -6.55 -0.39 8.44
N ALA A 153 -6.14 0.13 9.61
CA ALA A 153 -4.83 -0.18 10.21
C ALA A 153 -4.68 -1.63 10.73
N GLN A 154 -5.66 -2.51 10.49
CA GLN A 154 -5.62 -3.94 10.77
C GLN A 154 -5.61 -4.78 9.47
N ASP A 155 -5.36 -4.15 8.31
CA ASP A 155 -5.40 -4.77 6.98
C ASP A 155 -6.79 -5.36 6.62
N ILE A 156 -7.85 -4.76 7.15
CA ILE A 156 -9.24 -5.12 6.83
C ILE A 156 -9.76 -4.14 5.79
N LYS A 157 -10.20 -4.66 4.64
CA LYS A 157 -10.90 -3.91 3.61
C LYS A 157 -12.18 -3.29 4.18
N LEU A 158 -12.36 -2.00 3.94
CA LEU A 158 -13.60 -1.28 4.25
C LEU A 158 -14.69 -1.67 3.25
N GLU A 159 -15.91 -1.88 3.77
CA GLU A 159 -17.10 -2.27 3.02
C GLU A 159 -18.20 -1.21 3.14
N PRO A 160 -18.09 -0.08 2.40
CA PRO A 160 -19.01 1.06 2.53
C PRO A 160 -20.46 0.74 2.11
N SER A 161 -20.68 -0.35 1.37
CA SER A 161 -22.02 -0.86 1.02
C SER A 161 -22.69 -1.66 2.15
N LEU A 162 -21.94 -2.01 3.20
CA LEU A 162 -22.38 -2.83 4.34
C LEU A 162 -22.29 -2.07 5.68
N GLN A 163 -21.32 -1.17 5.86
CA GLN A 163 -21.06 -0.48 7.12
C GLN A 163 -21.11 1.05 6.97
N THR A 164 -21.94 1.70 7.78
CA THR A 164 -22.08 3.17 7.78
C THR A 164 -20.79 3.90 8.16
N ASN A 165 -19.96 3.33 9.04
CA ASN A 165 -18.66 3.91 9.40
C ASN A 165 -17.68 3.87 8.22
N ASP A 166 -17.68 2.79 7.44
CA ASP A 166 -16.86 2.64 6.25
C ASP A 166 -17.33 3.62 5.17
N ALA A 167 -18.64 3.73 4.93
CA ALA A 167 -19.22 4.72 4.03
C ALA A 167 -18.80 6.15 4.42
N LYS A 168 -18.84 6.47 5.72
CA LYS A 168 -18.38 7.76 6.26
C LYS A 168 -16.90 8.01 5.99
N ALA A 169 -16.03 7.01 6.18
CA ALA A 169 -14.60 7.13 5.91
C ALA A 169 -14.30 7.52 4.45
N TYR A 170 -14.99 6.88 3.50
CA TYR A 170 -14.93 7.25 2.09
C TYR A 170 -15.45 8.68 1.82
N HIS A 171 -16.60 9.04 2.40
CA HIS A 171 -17.20 10.37 2.22
C HIS A 171 -16.33 11.50 2.81
N THR A 172 -15.66 11.26 3.95
CA THR A 172 -14.70 12.21 4.54
C THR A 172 -13.53 12.51 3.60
N LEU A 173 -13.10 11.54 2.79
CA LEU A 173 -12.07 11.70 1.75
C LEU A 173 -12.62 12.19 0.40
N GLY A 174 -13.93 12.44 0.31
CA GLY A 174 -14.61 12.91 -0.91
C GLY A 174 -14.81 11.83 -1.99
N PHE A 175 -14.63 10.54 -1.67
CA PHE A 175 -14.85 9.45 -2.61
C PHE A 175 -16.35 9.09 -2.74
N LYS A 176 -16.74 8.66 -3.94
CA LYS A 176 -18.07 8.08 -4.20
C LYS A 176 -18.08 6.63 -3.73
N THR A 177 -19.19 6.20 -3.15
CA THR A 177 -19.43 4.81 -2.73
C THR A 177 -20.74 4.32 -3.31
N SER A 178 -20.82 3.01 -3.50
CA SER A 178 -22.10 2.31 -3.56
C SER A 178 -22.77 2.45 -2.19
N ALA A 179 -23.87 3.21 -2.12
CA ALA A 179 -24.51 3.57 -0.84
C ALA A 179 -24.83 2.34 0.00
N PRO A 180 -24.69 2.39 1.34
CA PRO A 180 -24.99 1.25 2.19
C PRO A 180 -26.42 0.80 1.98
N THR A 181 -26.60 -0.50 1.73
CA THR A 181 -27.95 -1.06 1.70
C THR A 181 -28.61 -0.81 3.05
N LEU A 182 -29.78 -0.17 3.05
CA LEU A 182 -30.54 0.13 4.25
C LEU A 182 -31.08 -1.17 4.87
N GLN A 183 -30.22 -1.89 5.60
CA GLN A 183 -30.65 -2.93 6.54
C GLN A 183 -31.24 -2.23 7.77
N THR A 184 -32.49 -1.77 7.62
CA THR A 184 -33.31 -1.24 8.71
C THR A 184 -33.73 -2.38 9.64
N ASN A 185 -32.79 -2.89 10.43
CA ASN A 185 -33.05 -3.80 11.54
C ASN A 185 -33.34 -3.03 12.85
N ASP A 186 -33.32 -1.69 12.84
CA ASP A 186 -33.82 -0.83 13.91
C ASP A 186 -35.36 -0.72 13.92
N ALA A 187 -36.03 -1.87 14.04
CA ALA A 187 -37.48 -1.94 14.23
C ALA A 187 -37.91 -1.97 15.72
N ASN A 188 -36.98 -1.90 16.66
CA ASN A 188 -37.21 -2.19 18.10
C ASN A 188 -36.77 -1.08 19.09
N ALA A 189 -36.66 0.19 18.65
CA ALA A 189 -36.19 1.30 19.51
C ALA A 189 -37.21 2.44 19.76
N TYR A 190 -38.47 2.29 19.32
CA TYR A 190 -39.55 3.25 19.63
C TYR A 190 -40.68 2.62 20.44
N HIS A 191 -40.37 2.18 21.67
CA HIS A 191 -41.39 2.13 22.71
C HIS A 191 -41.16 3.27 23.70
N ARG A 192 -42.02 4.30 23.62
CA ARG A 192 -42.10 5.33 24.66
C ARG A 192 -42.44 4.64 25.99
N LEU A 193 -41.69 4.97 27.03
CA LEU A 193 -42.12 4.89 28.41
C LEU A 193 -41.84 6.24 29.05
N ASP A 194 -42.91 6.97 29.36
CA ASP A 194 -42.82 8.24 30.06
C ASP A 194 -42.37 7.99 31.50
N PHE A 195 -41.23 8.55 31.92
CA PHE A 195 -40.84 8.58 33.34
C PHE A 195 -40.54 10.01 33.80
N LYS A 196 -41.12 10.36 34.95
CA LYS A 196 -41.10 11.73 35.49
C LYS A 196 -39.73 12.10 36.07
N ALA A 197 -39.45 13.40 36.04
CA ALA A 197 -38.21 13.98 36.54
C ALA A 197 -38.01 13.85 38.06
N SER A 198 -36.76 13.65 38.46
CA SER A 198 -36.21 14.14 39.74
C SER A 198 -34.71 14.43 39.61
N VAL A 199 -34.29 15.60 40.10
CA VAL A 199 -32.93 16.19 40.14
C VAL A 199 -32.85 16.87 41.53
N PRO A 200 -31.74 16.88 42.31
CA PRO A 200 -30.30 17.01 41.97
C PRO A 200 -29.41 15.89 42.61
N THR A 201 -28.07 15.92 42.78
CA THR A 201 -27.04 16.99 42.72
C THR A 201 -25.63 16.47 42.35
N SER A 202 -24.77 17.39 41.91
CA SER A 202 -23.29 17.40 41.80
C SER A 202 -22.42 16.35 42.53
N SER A 203 -21.34 15.89 41.86
CA SER A 203 -19.99 16.46 42.13
C SER A 203 -18.90 16.00 41.13
N ASN A 204 -17.99 16.94 40.83
CA ASN A 204 -16.64 16.82 40.27
C ASN A 204 -16.37 15.96 39.02
N GLU A 205 -16.30 16.67 37.90
CA GLU A 205 -15.44 16.34 36.76
C GLU A 205 -13.96 16.22 37.17
N ARG A 206 -13.28 15.18 36.67
CA ARG A 206 -12.04 15.30 35.86
C ARG A 206 -11.57 13.93 35.38
N ASN A 207 -12.21 13.44 34.32
CA ASN A 207 -11.69 12.32 33.54
C ASN A 207 -10.57 12.82 32.61
N ILE A 208 -9.32 12.65 33.01
CA ILE A 208 -8.18 12.68 32.07
C ILE A 208 -7.87 11.23 31.73
N SER A 209 -8.54 10.70 30.70
CA SER A 209 -8.32 9.33 30.23
C SER A 209 -6.87 9.16 29.75
N MET A 210 -6.27 8.02 30.06
CA MET A 210 -4.85 7.72 29.81
C MET A 210 -4.57 7.36 28.34
N MET A 211 -5.07 8.18 27.40
CA MET A 211 -5.06 7.95 25.95
C MET A 211 -4.12 8.92 25.20
N VAL A 212 -2.90 9.13 25.73
CA VAL A 212 -1.84 9.91 25.05
C VAL A 212 -0.50 9.16 25.01
N LEU A 213 -0.32 8.07 25.78
CA LEU A 213 0.98 7.39 25.92
C LEU A 213 1.25 6.30 24.85
N GLY A 214 0.26 5.91 24.05
CA GLY A 214 0.44 4.94 22.95
C GLY A 214 1.13 5.50 21.69
N GLY A 215 1.20 6.83 21.54
CA GLY A 215 1.57 7.49 20.28
C GLY A 215 3.07 7.50 19.92
N PHE A 216 3.98 7.12 20.83
CA PHE A 216 5.43 7.34 20.64
C PHE A 216 6.28 6.07 20.44
N ILE A 217 5.70 4.87 20.51
CA ILE A 217 6.47 3.61 20.38
C ILE A 217 6.55 3.12 18.92
N ALA A 218 5.66 3.55 18.03
CA ALA A 218 5.65 3.14 16.62
C ALA A 218 6.91 3.59 15.85
N ALA A 219 7.45 4.78 16.12
CA ALA A 219 8.61 5.32 15.41
C ALA A 219 9.95 4.66 15.82
N ALA A 220 10.09 4.26 17.09
CA ALA A 220 11.31 3.64 17.60
C ALA A 220 11.36 2.12 17.34
N GLY A 221 10.21 1.42 17.40
CA GLY A 221 10.14 -0.03 17.21
C GLY A 221 10.53 -0.49 15.81
N ILE A 222 10.10 0.25 14.76
CA ILE A 222 10.35 -0.14 13.37
C ILE A 222 11.84 -0.02 13.00
N ALA A 223 12.56 0.98 13.54
CA ALA A 223 14.00 1.12 13.35
C ALA A 223 14.78 -0.06 13.97
N ALA A 224 14.38 -0.54 15.14
CA ALA A 224 15.01 -1.68 15.80
C ALA A 224 14.84 -2.99 15.00
N VAL A 225 13.65 -3.24 14.43
CA VAL A 225 13.39 -4.41 13.57
C VAL A 225 14.23 -4.38 12.30
N ALA A 226 14.35 -3.21 11.65
CA ALA A 226 15.19 -3.05 10.45
C ALA A 226 16.69 -3.27 10.74
N ILE A 227 17.19 -2.81 11.89
CA ILE A 227 18.59 -3.03 12.30
C ILE A 227 18.82 -4.51 12.65
N ALA A 228 17.89 -5.17 13.35
CA ALA A 228 18.02 -6.60 13.69
C ALA A 228 18.15 -7.49 12.44
N PHE A 229 17.35 -7.25 11.39
CA PHE A 229 17.48 -7.97 10.13
C PHE A 229 18.79 -7.69 9.37
N ALA A 230 19.31 -6.46 9.46
CA ALA A 230 20.60 -6.11 8.84
C ALA A 230 21.79 -6.80 9.55
N VAL A 231 21.78 -6.84 10.88
CA VAL A 231 22.85 -7.46 11.68
C VAL A 231 22.86 -8.99 11.52
N LEU A 232 21.69 -9.63 11.46
CA LEU A 232 21.59 -11.10 11.31
C LEU A 232 22.17 -11.60 9.97
N ASN A 233 22.05 -10.81 8.91
CA ASN A 233 22.67 -11.11 7.61
C ASN A 233 24.20 -10.89 7.62
N ALA A 234 24.72 -9.97 8.43
CA ALA A 234 26.16 -9.71 8.53
C ALA A 234 26.90 -10.81 9.32
N THR A 235 26.28 -11.38 10.36
CA THR A 235 26.91 -12.43 11.19
C THR A 235 26.94 -13.82 10.55
N THR A 236 26.16 -14.05 9.49
CA THR A 236 25.95 -15.39 8.92
C THR A 236 26.92 -15.72 7.75
N PHE A 237 27.67 -14.73 7.23
CA PHE A 237 28.61 -14.90 6.10
C PHE A 237 29.99 -14.24 6.34
N GLY A 238 30.42 -14.11 7.59
CA GLY A 238 31.53 -13.23 8.00
C GLY A 238 32.85 -13.88 8.46
N VAL A 239 33.18 -15.14 8.09
CA VAL A 239 34.48 -15.75 8.50
C VAL A 239 35.13 -16.60 7.39
N ALA A 240 35.94 -15.97 6.54
CA ALA A 240 37.09 -16.55 5.82
C ALA A 240 37.77 -15.45 4.96
N GLY A 241 39.05 -15.13 5.07
CA GLY A 241 40.04 -15.53 6.08
C GLY A 241 41.28 -14.62 6.00
N LEU A 242 41.98 -14.43 7.13
CA LEU A 242 43.23 -13.68 7.17
C LEU A 242 44.39 -14.57 6.70
N GLY A 243 44.68 -14.54 5.41
CA GLY A 243 45.92 -15.08 4.85
C GLY A 243 47.04 -14.04 4.96
N SER A 244 47.92 -14.20 5.95
CA SER A 244 49.12 -13.36 6.08
C SER A 244 50.04 -13.54 4.87
N VAL A 245 50.29 -12.46 4.12
CA VAL A 245 51.33 -12.41 3.09
C VAL A 245 52.55 -11.73 3.70
N ASP A 246 53.51 -12.53 4.16
CA ASP A 246 54.83 -12.07 4.53
C ASP A 246 55.69 -11.92 3.26
N ILE A 247 56.22 -10.72 3.02
CA ILE A 247 57.17 -10.44 1.93
C ILE A 247 58.42 -9.79 2.50
N SER A 248 59.21 -10.57 3.23
CA SER A 248 60.57 -10.17 3.60
C SER A 248 61.60 -10.70 2.58
N HIS A 249 62.22 -9.76 1.86
CA HIS A 249 63.64 -9.75 1.49
C HIS A 249 64.26 -10.92 0.67
N ARG A 250 64.57 -10.68 -0.62
CA ARG A 250 65.92 -10.24 -1.08
C ARG A 250 66.09 -10.25 -2.61
N GLN A 251 66.80 -9.26 -3.13
CA GLN A 251 67.49 -9.34 -4.42
C GLN A 251 68.80 -10.15 -4.28
N PRO A 252 69.35 -10.63 -5.40
CA PRO A 252 70.67 -10.21 -5.84
C PRO A 252 70.61 -9.24 -7.03
#